data_AF-A0A382WUJ3-F1
#
_entry.id   AF-A0A382WUJ3-F1
#
_cell.length_a   1.000
_cell.length_b   1.000
_cell.length_c   1.000
_cell.angle_alpha   90.00
_cell.angle_beta   90.00
_cell.angle_gamma   90.00
#
_symmetry.space_group_name_H-M   'P 1'
#
loop_
_entity.id
_entity.type
_entity.pdbx_description
1 polymer ?
#
loop_
_entity_poly.entity_id
_entity_poly.type
_entity_poly.pdbx_seq_one_letter_code
_entity_poly.pdbx_strand_id
1 'polypeptide(L)' 'MHPNLLSLMLFCFVTSCTPGPNNILASYSSFNFGIKKTFPHMLGVALGYTSMITIL' A
#
# COMPACT_ATOMS: atom_id res chain seq x y z
N MET A 1 18.77 18.53 -6.82
CA MET A 1 18.56 17.54 -5.75
C MET A 1 17.07 17.54 -5.43
N HIS A 2 16.27 16.60 -5.94
CA HIS A 2 14.80 16.59 -5.79
C HIS A 2 14.40 16.41 -4.31
N PRO A 3 13.99 17.47 -3.58
CA PRO A 3 13.69 17.36 -2.15
C PRO A 3 12.37 16.62 -1.88
N ASN A 4 11.54 16.45 -2.92
CA ASN A 4 10.24 15.81 -2.82
C ASN A 4 10.31 14.29 -2.66
N LEU A 5 11.41 13.65 -3.04
CA LEU A 5 11.55 12.19 -2.93
C LEU A 5 11.58 11.74 -1.46
N LEU A 6 12.28 12.51 -0.62
CA LEU A 6 12.37 12.26 0.81
C LEU A 6 11.00 12.46 1.50
N SER A 7 10.26 13.50 1.09
CA SER A 7 8.89 13.74 1.56
C SER A 7 7.92 12.62 1.12
N LEU A 8 8.07 12.11 -0.10
CA LEU A 8 7.26 11.00 -0.61
C LEU A 8 7.56 9.68 0.14
N MET A 9 8.84 9.39 0.41
CA MET A 9 9.21 8.21 1.20
C MET A 9 8.69 8.28 2.64
N LEU A 10 8.81 9.44 3.29
CA LEU A 10 8.25 9.65 4.64
C LEU A 10 6.72 9.52 4.64
N PHE A 11 6.04 10.08 3.63
CA PHE A 11 4.60 9.95 3.47
C PHE A 11 4.18 8.49 3.30
N CYS A 12 4.84 7.74 2.41
CA CYS A 12 4.60 6.30 2.21
C CYS A 12 4.85 5.50 3.50
N PHE A 13 5.89 5.85 4.26
CA PHE A 13 6.23 5.17 5.51
C PHE A 13 5.14 5.37 6.59
N VAL A 14 4.74 6.63 6.81
CA VAL A 14 3.69 6.97 7.79
C VAL A 14 2.35 6.36 7.38
N THR A 15 1.97 6.45 6.10
CA THR A 15 0.71 5.86 5.61
C THR A 15 0.71 4.33 5.63
N SER A 16 1.86 3.68 5.48
CA SER A 16 1.97 2.22 5.63
C SER A 16 1.88 1.78 7.10
N CYS A 17 2.38 2.56 8.05
CA CYS A 17 2.30 2.24 9.49
C CYS A 17 0.94 2.60 10.10
N THR A 18 0.17 3.49 9.48
CA THR A 18 -1.16 3.89 9.96
C THR A 18 -2.20 2.86 9.51
N PRO A 19 -3.20 2.50 10.34
CA PRO A 19 -4.29 1.62 9.91
C PRO A 19 -5.20 2.36 8.93
N GLY A 20 -4.77 2.44 7.66
CA GLY A 20 -5.58 2.94 6.56
C GLY A 20 -6.59 1.89 6.08
N PRO A 21 -7.64 2.29 5.34
CA PRO A 21 -8.67 1.37 4.85
C PRO A 21 -8.09 0.15 4.11
N ASN A 22 -7.01 0.37 3.36
CA ASN A 22 -6.37 -0.65 2.55
C ASN A 22 -5.56 -1.66 3.38
N ASN A 23 -4.79 -1.17 4.37
CA ASN A 23 -4.05 -2.04 5.29
C ASN A 23 -4.98 -2.77 6.27
N ILE A 24 -6.08 -2.14 6.70
CA ILE A 24 -7.13 -2.78 7.51
C ILE A 24 -7.82 -3.88 6.70
N LEU A 25 -8.20 -3.60 5.45
CA LEU A 25 -8.85 -4.58 4.57
C LEU A 25 -7.92 -5.75 4.24
N ALA A 26 -6.64 -5.48 4.00
CA ALA A 26 -5.62 -6.53 3.83
C ALA A 26 -5.42 -7.37 5.10
N SER A 27 -5.44 -6.74 6.28
CA SER A 27 -5.36 -7.44 7.57
C SER A 27 -6.60 -8.33 7.81
N TYR A 28 -7.79 -7.79 7.55
CA TYR A 28 -9.06 -8.52 7.65
C TYR A 28 -9.15 -9.67 6.64
N SER A 29 -8.74 -9.44 5.39
CA SER A 29 -8.67 -10.45 4.34
C SER A 29 -7.64 -11.53 4.65
N SER A 30 -6.47 -11.17 5.20
CA SER A 30 -5.44 -12.12 5.65
C SER A 30 -5.92 -13.00 6.80
N PHE A 31 -6.75 -12.47 7.69
CA PHE A 31 -7.33 -13.21 8.83
C PHE A 31 -8.45 -14.16 8.39
N ASN A 32 -9.30 -13.75 7.44
CA ASN A 32 -10.46 -14.56 6.98
C ASN A 32 -10.16 -15.53 5.83
N PHE A 33 -9.34 -15.14 4.85
CA PHE A 33 -9.08 -15.94 3.64
C PHE A 33 -7.68 -16.57 3.60
N GLY A 34 -6.83 -16.23 4.58
CA GLY A 34 -5.46 -16.68 4.67
C GLY A 34 -4.50 -15.89 3.78
N ILE A 35 -3.27 -15.69 4.27
CA ILE A 35 -2.22 -14.86 3.66
C ILE A 35 -1.96 -15.23 2.19
N LYS A 36 -2.10 -16.51 1.81
CA LYS A 36 -1.91 -16.99 0.43
C LYS A 36 -2.91 -16.41 -0.58
N LYS A 37 -4.17 -16.18 -0.19
CA LYS A 37 -5.19 -15.58 -1.08
C LYS A 37 -5.19 -14.06 -1.03
N THR A 38 -4.67 -13.46 0.03
CA THR A 38 -4.56 -12.01 0.18
C THR A 38 -3.33 -11.43 -0.53
N PHE A 39 -2.31 -12.26 -0.79
CA PHE A 39 -1.11 -11.87 -1.53
C PHE A 39 -1.38 -11.22 -2.91
N PRO A 40 -2.23 -11.79 -3.80
CA PRO A 40 -2.57 -11.13 -5.06
C PRO A 40 -3.35 -9.81 -4.86
N HIS A 41 -4.13 -9.69 -3.79
CA HIS A 41 -4.84 -8.44 -3.47
C HIS A 41 -3.87 -7.33 -3.03
N MET A 42 -2.91 -7.67 -2.15
CA MET A 42 -1.83 -6.76 -1.75
C MET A 42 -0.95 -6.33 -2.94
N LEU A 43 -0.66 -7.25 -3.87
CA LEU A 43 0.05 -6.92 -5.10
C LEU A 43 -0.76 -6.00 -6.02
N GLY A 44 -2.06 -6.24 -6.16
CA GLY A 44 -2.95 -5.36 -6.93
C GLY A 44 -3.01 -3.94 -6.35
N VAL A 45 -3.00 -3.82 -5.03
CA VAL A 45 -2.91 -2.54 -4.32
C VAL A 45 -1.59 -1.82 -4.58
N ALA A 46 -0.46 -2.55 -4.45
CA ALA A 46 0.87 -1.98 -4.67
C ALA A 46 1.03 -1.51 -6.13
N LEU A 47 0.62 -2.34 -7.10
CA LEU A 47 0.67 -2.00 -8.53
C LEU A 47 -0.31 -0.86 -8.87
N GLY A 48 -1.52 -0.88 -8.31
CA GLY A 48 -2.51 0.18 -8.51
C GLY A 48 -2.00 1.53 -8.03
N TYR A 49 -1.44 1.59 -6.82
CA TYR A 49 -0.87 2.82 -6.27
C TYR A 49 0.35 3.31 -7.07
N THR A 50 1.23 2.40 -7.49
CA THR A 50 2.38 2.72 -8.33
C THR A 50 1.94 3.25 -9.70
N SER A 51 0.91 2.65 -10.31
CA SER A 51 0.36 3.11 -11.58
C SER A 51 -0.31 4.48 -11.47
N MET A 52 -1.05 4.74 -10.39
CA MET A 52 -1.64 6.06 -10.12
C MET A 52 -0.57 7.15 -10.04
N ILE A 53 0.52 6.90 -9.30
CA ILE A 53 1.64 7.86 -9.18
C ILE A 53 2.42 8.03 -10.49
N THR A 54 2.49 6.99 -11.32
CA THR A 54 3.26 7.04 -12.58
C THR A 54 2.47 7.69 -13.71
N ILE A 55 1.14 7.53 -13.70
CA ILE A 55 0.24 8.05 -14.76
C ILE A 55 -0.21 9.49 -14.45
N LEU A 56 -0.33 9.86 -13.18
CA LEU A 56 -0.65 11.22 -12.72
C LEU A 56 0.59 12.12 -12.71
#